data_AF-A0A0A3IFI7-F1
#
_entry.id   AF-A0A0A3IFI7-F1
#
_cell.length_a   1.000
_cell.length_b   1.000
_cell.length_c   1.000
_cell.angle_alpha   90.00
_cell.angle_beta   90.00
_cell.angle_gamma   90.00
#
_symmetry.space_group_name_H-M   'P 1'
#
loop_
_entity.id
_entity.type
_entity.pdbx_description
1 polymer ?
#
loop_
_entity_poly.entity_id
_entity_poly.type
_entity_poly.pdbx_seq_one_letter_code
_entity_poly.pdbx_strand_id
1 'polypeptide(L)'
;MYRTTEERLRALEQEIARQAFQIQLLQNLAANHEKYALYQYVISSNMSENTFYSLQHLTEQYEKRFENGENFSLIDFIADFKAVLTKDGLFLTSSELSELVPKWLGGANGGIGFSASLHHYFYG
;
A
#
# COMPACT_ATOMS: atom_id res chain seq x y z
N MET A 1 23.71 15.27 -19.42
CA MET A 1 22.67 16.30 -19.34
C MET A 1 22.58 16.78 -17.90
N TYR A 2 22.86 18.07 -17.63
CA TYR A 2 22.70 18.64 -16.30
C TYR A 2 21.21 18.90 -16.05
N ARG A 3 20.63 18.32 -14.99
CA ARG A 3 19.28 18.66 -14.53
C ARG A 3 19.19 20.16 -14.26
N THR A 4 18.16 20.83 -14.77
CA THR A 4 17.93 22.26 -14.55
C THR A 4 17.70 22.54 -13.07
N THR A 5 17.92 23.79 -12.61
CA THR A 5 17.68 24.18 -11.21
C THR A 5 16.25 23.88 -10.76
N GLU A 6 15.28 24.01 -11.67
CA GLU A 6 13.86 23.71 -11.43
C GLU A 6 13.61 22.20 -11.25
N GLU A 7 14.24 21.35 -12.05
CA GLU A 7 14.15 19.89 -11.89
C GLU A 7 14.75 19.43 -10.57
N ARG A 8 15.83 20.07 -10.11
CA ARG A 8 16.44 19.79 -8.80
C ARG A 8 15.54 20.25 -7.65
N LEU A 9 14.90 21.41 -7.78
CA LEU A 9 13.97 21.92 -6.77
C LEU A 9 12.75 21.00 -6.64
N ARG A 10 12.12 20.60 -7.76
CA ARG A 10 10.99 19.66 -7.75
C ARG A 10 11.37 18.32 -7.12
N ALA A 11 12.57 17.80 -7.42
CA ALA A 11 13.05 16.56 -6.81
C ALA A 11 13.23 16.69 -5.29
N LEU A 12 13.71 17.84 -4.81
CA LEU A 12 13.82 18.13 -3.37
C LEU A 12 12.45 18.27 -2.70
N GLU A 13 11.50 18.95 -3.34
CA GLU A 13 10.13 19.09 -2.82
C GLU A 13 9.44 17.74 -2.68
N GLN A 14 9.60 16.86 -3.68
CA GLN A 14 9.08 15.49 -3.63
C GLN A 14 9.73 14.66 -2.51
N GLU A 15 11.04 14.79 -2.33
CA GLU A 15 11.78 14.13 -1.26
C GLU A 15 11.31 14.59 0.13
N ILE A 16 11.12 15.89 0.31
CA ILE A 16 10.61 16.47 1.57
C ILE A 16 9.20 15.98 1.87
N ALA A 17 8.29 16.01 0.88
CA ALA A 17 6.93 15.51 1.05
C ALA A 17 6.92 14.03 1.46
N ARG A 18 7.78 13.22 0.84
CA ARG A 18 7.94 11.80 1.19
C ARG A 18 8.44 11.61 2.62
N GLN A 19 9.45 12.35 3.04
CA GLN A 19 9.97 12.28 4.41
C GLN A 19 8.91 12.71 5.43
N ALA A 20 8.12 13.75 5.14
CA ALA A 20 7.00 14.16 5.99
C ALA A 20 5.95 13.04 6.14
N PHE A 21 5.59 12.37 5.04
CA PHE A 21 4.69 11.22 5.07
C PHE A 21 5.26 10.04 5.89
N GLN A 22 6.54 9.71 5.71
CA GLN A 22 7.19 8.65 6.51
C GLN A 22 7.18 8.99 8.01
N ILE A 23 7.41 10.26 8.38
CA ILE A 23 7.32 10.73 9.76
C ILE A 23 5.88 10.58 10.28
N GLN A 24 4.87 10.91 9.48
CA GLN A 24 3.47 10.72 9.85
C GLN A 24 3.12 9.25 10.08
N LEU A 25 3.62 8.33 9.23
CA LEU A 25 3.46 6.89 9.43
C LEU A 25 4.11 6.43 10.74
N LEU A 26 5.31 6.92 11.06
CA LEU A 26 6.00 6.63 12.32
C LEU A 26 5.26 7.18 13.55
N GLN A 27 4.64 8.35 13.45
CA GLN A 27 3.79 8.91 14.52
C GLN A 27 2.53 8.07 14.73
N ASN A 28 1.87 7.64 13.64
CA ASN A 28 0.73 6.71 13.72
C ASN A 28 1.12 5.36 14.31
N LEU A 29 2.37 4.95 14.11
CA LEU A 29 2.96 3.74 14.67
C LEU A 29 3.00 3.76 16.20
N ALA A 30 3.37 4.91 16.79
CA ALA A 30 3.34 5.10 18.24
C ALA A 30 1.91 4.99 18.83
N ALA A 31 0.88 5.13 18.01
CA ALA A 31 -0.53 5.00 18.41
C ALA A 31 -1.16 3.64 18.01
N ASN A 32 -0.54 2.89 17.09
CA ASN A 32 -1.08 1.64 16.53
C ASN A 32 0.03 0.64 16.21
N HIS A 33 0.59 0.05 17.27
CA HIS A 33 1.71 -0.90 17.20
C HIS A 33 1.42 -2.13 16.33
N GLU A 34 0.15 -2.51 16.19
CA GLU A 34 -0.26 -3.70 15.44
C GLU A 34 -0.18 -3.52 13.90
N LYS A 35 -0.10 -2.27 13.41
CA LYS A 35 0.15 -1.94 11.99
C LYS A 35 1.64 -1.76 11.67
N TYR A 36 2.54 -2.02 12.62
CA TYR A 36 3.98 -1.78 12.49
C TYR A 36 4.57 -2.42 11.23
N ALA A 37 4.34 -3.72 11.01
CA ALA A 37 4.92 -4.45 9.90
C ALA A 37 4.47 -3.89 8.53
N LEU A 38 3.23 -3.43 8.45
CA LEU A 38 2.67 -2.80 7.26
C LEU A 38 3.29 -1.43 7.00
N TYR A 39 3.35 -0.57 8.01
CA TYR A 39 3.98 0.75 7.89
C TYR A 39 5.49 0.66 7.65
N GLN A 40 6.17 -0.30 8.27
CA GLN A 40 7.57 -0.60 7.99
C GLN A 40 7.79 -1.01 6.54
N TYR A 41 6.89 -1.82 5.96
CA TYR A 41 6.93 -2.16 4.54
C TYR A 41 6.74 -0.92 3.66
N VAL A 42 5.75 -0.07 3.95
CA VAL A 42 5.49 1.17 3.21
C VAL A 42 6.72 2.09 3.22
N ILE A 43 7.35 2.26 4.39
CA ILE A 43 8.56 3.06 4.56
C ILE A 43 9.75 2.44 3.79
N SER A 44 10.00 1.14 3.94
CA SER A 44 11.15 0.45 3.33
C SER A 44 11.03 0.26 1.81
N SER A 45 9.81 0.15 1.29
CA SER A 45 9.51 0.12 -0.15
C SER A 45 9.52 1.51 -0.79
N ASN A 46 9.77 2.56 0.01
CA ASN A 46 9.79 3.94 -0.45
C ASN A 46 8.49 4.38 -1.15
N MET A 47 7.38 3.81 -0.71
CA MET A 47 6.05 4.05 -1.29
C MET A 47 5.61 5.50 -1.02
N SER A 48 5.12 6.19 -2.06
CA SER A 48 4.57 7.53 -1.87
C SER A 48 3.25 7.51 -1.10
N GLU A 49 2.94 8.66 -0.51
CA GLU A 49 1.65 8.93 0.12
C GLU A 49 0.47 8.66 -0.83
N ASN A 50 0.59 9.09 -2.09
CA ASN A 50 -0.44 8.89 -3.11
C ASN A 50 -0.67 7.41 -3.40
N THR A 51 0.39 6.61 -3.54
CA THR A 51 0.28 5.17 -3.75
C THR A 51 -0.37 4.50 -2.55
N PHE A 52 0.06 4.84 -1.34
CA PHE A 52 -0.49 4.30 -0.11
C PHE A 52 -2.01 4.52 -0.01
N TYR A 53 -2.46 5.77 -0.16
CA TYR A 53 -3.90 6.08 -0.10
C TYR A 53 -4.68 5.51 -1.29
N SER A 54 -4.05 5.40 -2.47
CA SER A 54 -4.70 4.74 -3.61
C SER A 54 -4.94 3.25 -3.35
N LEU A 55 -4.00 2.55 -2.73
CA LEU A 55 -4.16 1.15 -2.33
C LEU A 55 -5.18 0.99 -1.20
N GLN A 56 -5.19 1.93 -0.25
CA GLN A 56 -6.22 1.95 0.79
C GLN A 56 -7.61 2.12 0.17
N HIS A 57 -7.76 3.09 -0.72
CA HIS A 57 -9.04 3.34 -1.40
C HIS A 57 -9.47 2.14 -2.27
N LEU A 58 -8.53 1.50 -2.97
CA LEU A 58 -8.80 0.26 -3.71
C LEU A 58 -9.33 -0.83 -2.78
N THR A 59 -8.74 -0.97 -1.60
CA THR A 59 -9.17 -1.95 -0.59
C THR A 59 -10.60 -1.66 -0.13
N GLU A 60 -10.91 -0.40 0.17
CA GLU A 60 -12.27 0.04 0.55
C GLU A 60 -13.30 -0.21 -0.57
N GLN A 61 -12.92 -0.04 -1.84
CA GLN A 61 -13.80 -0.35 -2.96
C GLN A 61 -14.14 -1.85 -3.01
N TYR A 62 -13.14 -2.71 -2.89
CA TYR A 62 -13.36 -4.16 -2.87
C TYR A 62 -14.15 -4.61 -1.63
N GLU A 63 -13.96 -3.96 -0.49
CA GLU A 63 -14.74 -4.24 0.72
C GLU A 63 -16.21 -3.90 0.52
N LYS A 64 -16.53 -2.77 -0.13
CA LYS A 64 -17.92 -2.45 -0.51
C LYS A 64 -18.51 -3.48 -1.48
N ARG A 65 -17.72 -3.94 -2.46
CA ARG A 65 -18.15 -4.99 -3.39
C ARG A 65 -18.46 -6.29 -2.64
N PHE A 66 -17.63 -6.64 -1.66
CA PHE A 66 -17.85 -7.79 -0.78
C PHE A 66 -19.16 -7.66 0.01
N GLU A 67 -19.37 -6.51 0.67
CA GLU A 67 -20.59 -6.22 1.45
C GLU A 67 -21.86 -6.27 0.58
N ASN A 68 -21.75 -5.86 -0.68
CA ASN A 68 -22.85 -5.90 -1.66
C ASN A 68 -23.06 -7.29 -2.29
N GLY A 69 -22.24 -8.29 -1.96
CA GLY A 69 -22.32 -9.64 -2.54
C GLY A 69 -21.93 -9.72 -4.01
N GLU A 70 -21.12 -8.78 -4.50
CA GLU A 70 -20.59 -8.82 -5.86
C GLU A 70 -19.53 -9.92 -5.99
N ASN A 71 -19.48 -10.55 -7.17
CA ASN A 71 -18.43 -11.52 -7.49
C ASN A 71 -17.16 -10.82 -7.97
N PHE A 72 -16.04 -11.15 -7.34
CA PHE A 72 -14.68 -10.79 -7.76
C PHE A 72 -13.71 -11.85 -7.25
N SER A 73 -12.53 -11.91 -7.86
CA SER A 73 -11.49 -12.88 -7.47
C SER A 73 -10.28 -12.20 -6.84
N LEU A 74 -9.47 -12.99 -6.15
CA LEU A 74 -8.15 -12.57 -5.68
C LEU A 74 -7.25 -12.14 -6.87
N ILE A 75 -7.41 -12.76 -8.03
CA ILE A 75 -6.64 -12.43 -9.24
C ILE A 75 -6.96 -11.01 -9.70
N ASP A 76 -8.25 -10.63 -9.71
CA ASP A 76 -8.70 -9.27 -10.06
C ASP A 76 -8.13 -8.25 -9.08
N PHE A 77 -8.23 -8.53 -7.77
CA PHE A 77 -7.67 -7.67 -6.74
C PHE A 77 -6.16 -7.47 -6.89
N ILE A 78 -5.40 -8.55 -7.09
CA ILE A 78 -3.93 -8.48 -7.28
C ILE A 78 -3.57 -7.69 -8.54
N ALA A 79 -4.33 -7.85 -9.62
CA ALA A 79 -4.11 -7.11 -10.86
C ALA A 79 -4.29 -5.59 -10.66
N ASP A 80 -5.37 -5.18 -9.99
CA ASP A 80 -5.64 -3.77 -9.68
C ASP A 80 -4.62 -3.21 -8.67
N PHE A 81 -4.27 -4.01 -7.66
CA PHE A 81 -3.26 -3.66 -6.66
C PHE A 81 -1.91 -3.38 -7.32
N LYS A 82 -1.48 -4.25 -8.23
CA LYS A 82 -0.26 -4.07 -9.02
C LYS A 82 -0.36 -2.83 -9.93
N ALA A 83 -1.51 -2.59 -10.55
CA ALA A 83 -1.71 -1.42 -11.40
C ALA A 83 -1.49 -0.12 -10.61
N VAL A 84 -1.96 -0.03 -9.36
CA VAL A 84 -1.71 1.12 -8.48
C VAL A 84 -0.22 1.29 -8.18
N LEU A 85 0.47 0.22 -7.79
CA LEU A 85 1.92 0.27 -7.49
C LEU A 85 2.75 0.76 -8.68
N THR A 86 2.44 0.27 -9.88
CA THR A 86 3.21 0.62 -11.09
C THR A 86 3.07 2.09 -11.52
N LYS A 87 1.99 2.79 -11.12
CA LYS A 87 1.80 4.22 -11.41
C LYS A 87 2.88 5.10 -10.78
N ASP A 88 3.50 4.60 -9.71
CA ASP A 88 4.53 5.30 -8.93
C ASP A 88 5.91 4.63 -9.08
N GLY A 89 6.06 3.79 -10.12
CA GLY A 89 7.31 3.12 -10.45
C GLY A 89 7.67 1.95 -9.53
N LEU A 90 6.75 1.47 -8.69
CA LEU A 90 6.97 0.29 -7.85
C LEU A 90 6.62 -0.98 -8.62
N PHE A 91 7.66 -1.68 -9.10
CA PHE A 91 7.52 -2.93 -9.83
C PHE A 91 7.81 -4.11 -8.90
N LEU A 92 6.75 -4.77 -8.44
CA LEU A 92 6.85 -5.99 -7.65
C LEU A 92 6.70 -7.23 -8.53
N THR A 93 7.52 -8.24 -8.25
CA THR A 93 7.39 -9.60 -8.77
C THR A 93 6.15 -10.28 -8.23
N SER A 94 5.73 -11.38 -8.86
CA SER A 94 4.61 -12.18 -8.37
C SER A 94 4.84 -12.73 -6.96
N SER A 95 6.09 -13.07 -6.62
CA SER A 95 6.48 -13.53 -5.28
C SER A 95 6.28 -12.42 -4.24
N GLU A 96 6.77 -11.22 -4.52
CA GLU A 96 6.62 -10.07 -3.60
C GLU A 96 5.16 -9.68 -3.42
N LEU A 97 4.34 -9.72 -4.48
CA LEU A 97 2.89 -9.50 -4.38
C LEU A 97 2.20 -10.57 -3.53
N SER A 98 2.58 -11.83 -3.68
CA SER A 98 2.01 -12.94 -2.91
C SER A 98 2.32 -12.86 -1.41
N GLU A 99 3.40 -12.18 -1.03
CA GLU A 99 3.72 -11.89 0.36
C GLU A 99 3.08 -10.61 0.87
N LEU A 100 3.01 -9.57 0.03
CA LEU A 100 2.52 -8.25 0.40
C LEU A 100 1.00 -8.23 0.56
N VAL A 101 0.25 -8.79 -0.39
CA VAL A 101 -1.21 -8.67 -0.42
C VAL A 101 -1.88 -9.29 0.81
N PRO A 102 -1.48 -10.49 1.28
CA PRO A 102 -2.00 -11.02 2.54
C PRO A 102 -1.64 -10.15 3.75
N LYS A 103 -0.44 -9.56 3.79
CA LYS A 103 -0.03 -8.62 4.86
C LYS A 103 -0.83 -7.32 4.81
N TRP A 104 -1.17 -6.86 3.59
CA TRP A 104 -1.93 -5.65 3.36
C TRP A 104 -3.39 -5.78 3.80
N LEU A 105 -4.05 -6.89 3.48
CA LEU A 105 -5.45 -7.14 3.88
C LEU A 105 -5.56 -7.64 5.32
N GLY A 106 -4.61 -8.49 5.75
CA GLY A 106 -4.39 -9.00 7.10
C GLY A 106 -5.29 -10.17 7.51
N GLY A 107 -4.82 -11.39 7.84
CA GLY A 107 -3.48 -11.98 7.76
C GLY A 107 -3.49 -13.51 8.03
N ALA A 108 -2.34 -14.19 7.95
CA ALA A 108 -2.09 -15.50 8.58
C ALA A 108 -0.88 -15.52 9.55
N ASN A 109 -0.09 -14.43 9.61
CA ASN A 109 1.10 -14.31 10.48
C ASN A 109 1.05 -13.06 11.39
N GLY A 110 -0.14 -12.67 11.87
CA GLY A 110 -0.30 -11.81 13.05
C GLY A 110 -0.20 -10.28 12.87
N GLY A 111 -0.85 -9.68 11.87
CA GLY A 111 -0.93 -8.21 11.75
C GLY A 111 -2.34 -7.70 11.45
N ILE A 112 -2.61 -6.44 11.83
CA ILE A 112 -3.75 -5.68 11.32
C ILE A 112 -3.45 -5.30 9.88
N GLY A 113 -4.32 -5.71 8.95
CA GLY A 113 -4.38 -5.17 7.60
C GLY A 113 -5.55 -4.20 7.43
N PHE A 114 -5.77 -3.75 6.20
CA PHE A 114 -6.83 -2.79 5.87
C PHE A 114 -8.22 -3.43 5.81
N SER A 115 -8.34 -4.74 5.59
CA SER A 115 -9.63 -5.44 5.60
C SER A 115 -9.47 -6.94 5.90
N ALA A 116 -9.77 -7.31 7.14
CA ALA A 116 -9.80 -8.71 7.57
C ALA A 116 -10.90 -9.51 6.83
N SER A 117 -12.01 -8.84 6.48
CA SER A 117 -13.11 -9.43 5.71
C SER A 117 -12.64 -9.89 4.34
N LEU A 118 -11.95 -9.01 3.60
CA LEU A 118 -11.36 -9.37 2.31
C LEU A 118 -10.27 -10.42 2.45
N HIS A 119 -9.46 -10.36 3.51
CA HIS A 119 -8.47 -11.39 3.76
C HIS A 119 -9.12 -12.76 3.97
N HIS A 120 -10.13 -12.87 4.83
CA HIS A 120 -10.83 -14.13 5.06
C HIS A 120 -11.55 -14.62 3.79
N TYR A 121 -12.13 -13.71 3.02
CA TYR A 121 -12.76 -14.07 1.73
C TYR A 121 -11.78 -14.68 0.73
N PHE A 122 -10.54 -14.18 0.66
CA PHE A 122 -9.54 -14.68 -0.30
C PHE A 122 -8.69 -15.85 0.21
N TYR A 123 -8.48 -15.96 1.52
CA TYR A 123 -7.49 -16.86 2.12
C TYR A 123 -8.03 -17.76 3.25
N GLY A 124 -9.29 -17.60 3.65
CA GLY A 124 -9.99 -18.47 4.61
C GLY A 124 -10.51 -19.74 3.96
#